data_AF-A0A100VJS3-F1
#
_entry.id   AF-A0A100VJS3-F1
#
_cell.length_a   1.000
_cell.length_b   1.000
_cell.length_c   1.000
_cell.angle_alpha   90.00
_cell.angle_beta   90.00
_cell.angle_gamma   90.00
#
_symmetry.space_group_name_H-M   'P 1'
#
loop_
_entity.id
_entity.type
_entity.pdbx_description
1 polymer ?
#
loop_
_entity_poly.entity_id
_entity_poly.type
_entity_poly.pdbx_seq_one_letter_code
_entity_poly.pdbx_strand_id
1 'polypeptide(L)'
;MVNLILIILHLVGKGKASIFTGFCNYHDQNIFQPIEENEYRLNDLKQNYLFAYRAFALAYYERHSTFGFMKEHFQIKKQRGDNTEEIEQKIQFYEKHLNFIENLRNSMNSNLDNKRFERISTEVLVWPRNYGVAATSMFFVDKDVQGKVINNPLYYISPFFFTIIPTESNTVVLMSYLTKDKNRYKFLKDQIVKAPLDQQKVLISNILAMNVENFFISPKQWNKTLIEIRQLYTEILKNTMGKEKPGIGHFKKLNIFLDID
;
A
#
# COMPACT_ATOMS: atom_id res chain seq x y z
N MET A 1 12.81 -11.10 -23.40
CA MET A 1 12.67 -9.62 -23.43
C MET A 1 12.55 -9.14 -21.99
N VAL A 2 13.56 -8.43 -21.49
CA VAL A 2 13.47 -7.75 -20.20
C VAL A 2 12.57 -6.54 -20.42
N ASN A 3 11.37 -6.53 -19.85
CA ASN A 3 10.53 -5.33 -19.83
C ASN A 3 11.30 -4.24 -19.11
N LEU A 4 11.77 -3.23 -19.86
CA LEU A 4 12.32 -2.02 -19.28
C LEU A 4 11.17 -1.28 -18.59
N ILE A 5 11.11 -1.40 -17.27
CA ILE A 5 10.22 -0.56 -16.47
C ILE A 5 10.82 0.84 -16.46
N LEU A 6 10.14 1.76 -17.13
CA LEU A 6 10.43 3.18 -17.08
C LEU A 6 9.70 3.74 -15.85
N ILE A 7 10.44 4.18 -14.84
CA ILE A 7 9.86 5.02 -13.78
C ILE A 7 9.72 6.41 -14.37
N ILE A 8 8.47 6.83 -14.60
CA ILE A 8 8.17 8.17 -15.09
C ILE A 8 7.60 8.97 -13.94
N LEU A 9 8.31 10.03 -13.55
CA LEU A 9 7.80 11.00 -12.61
C LEU A 9 7.02 12.06 -13.37
N HIS A 10 5.81 12.33 -12.91
CA HIS A 10 4.98 13.39 -13.43
C HIS A 10 4.82 14.46 -12.36
N LEU A 11 5.11 15.72 -12.72
CA LEU A 11 4.70 16.86 -11.89
C LEU A 11 3.20 17.04 -12.04
N VAL A 12 2.48 16.82 -10.94
CA VAL A 12 1.01 16.89 -10.90
C VAL A 12 0.59 17.66 -9.65
N GLY A 13 -0.40 18.54 -9.79
CA GLY A 13 -0.97 19.26 -8.65
C GLY A 13 -1.67 18.30 -7.67
N LYS A 14 -1.60 18.56 -6.37
CA LYS A 14 -2.14 17.71 -5.29
C LYS A 14 -3.56 17.19 -5.58
N GLY A 15 -4.45 18.09 -6.00
CA GLY A 15 -5.86 17.75 -6.28
C GLY A 15 -6.04 16.79 -7.45
N LYS A 16 -5.16 16.84 -8.47
CA LYS A 16 -5.19 15.91 -9.61
C LYS A 16 -4.46 14.60 -9.31
N ALA A 17 -3.41 14.67 -8.49
CA ALA A 17 -2.61 13.52 -8.10
C ALA A 17 -3.42 12.53 -7.23
N SER A 18 -4.28 13.04 -6.36
CA SER A 18 -5.04 12.24 -5.38
C SER A 18 -6.42 11.76 -5.87
N ILE A 19 -6.79 12.00 -7.14
CA ILE A 19 -8.10 11.59 -7.65
C ILE A 19 -8.17 10.07 -7.72
N PHE A 20 -9.08 9.48 -6.95
CA PHE A 20 -9.48 8.09 -7.07
C PHE A 20 -10.86 8.00 -7.73
N THR A 21 -10.97 7.37 -8.90
CA THR A 21 -12.22 7.30 -9.68
C THR A 21 -13.08 6.06 -9.35
N GLY A 22 -12.73 5.29 -8.31
CA GLY A 22 -13.43 4.05 -7.97
C GLY A 22 -14.75 4.24 -7.21
N PHE A 23 -15.10 5.48 -6.86
CA PHE A 23 -16.41 5.85 -6.32
C PHE A 23 -17.05 6.93 -7.20
N CYS A 24 -18.37 7.03 -7.19
CA CYS A 24 -19.02 8.23 -7.70
C CYS A 24 -18.80 9.38 -6.72
N ASN A 25 -18.75 10.62 -7.23
CA ASN A 25 -18.45 11.81 -6.43
C ASN A 25 -19.28 11.91 -5.14
N TYR A 26 -20.57 11.54 -5.19
CA TYR A 26 -21.44 11.57 -4.01
C TYR A 26 -21.02 10.57 -2.92
N HIS A 27 -20.75 9.32 -3.27
CA HIS A 27 -20.37 8.32 -2.26
C HIS A 27 -18.95 8.54 -1.75
N ASP A 28 -18.04 8.98 -2.62
CA ASP A 28 -16.66 9.33 -2.25
C ASP A 28 -16.65 10.43 -1.17
N GLN A 29 -17.36 11.53 -1.44
CA GLN A 29 -17.51 12.65 -0.51
C GLN A 29 -18.15 12.19 0.81
N ASN A 30 -19.31 11.51 0.77
CA ASN A 30 -20.02 11.15 2.00
C ASN A 30 -19.27 10.14 2.88
N ILE A 31 -18.59 9.15 2.29
CA ILE A 31 -17.90 8.12 3.06
C ILE A 31 -16.62 8.69 3.68
N PHE A 32 -15.85 9.47 2.91
CA PHE A 32 -14.51 9.90 3.32
C PHE A 32 -14.44 11.31 3.90
N GLN A 33 -15.53 12.08 3.92
CA GLN A 33 -15.61 13.38 4.60
C GLN A 33 -14.92 13.40 5.98
N PRO A 34 -15.09 12.40 6.88
CA PRO A 34 -14.47 12.42 8.21
C PRO A 34 -12.94 12.36 8.21
N ILE A 35 -12.32 11.94 7.10
CA ILE A 35 -10.86 11.87 6.94
C ILE A 35 -10.31 12.87 5.90
N GLU A 36 -11.17 13.63 5.23
CA GLU A 36 -10.79 14.67 4.26
C GLU A 36 -10.89 16.07 4.85
N GLU A 37 -11.95 16.34 5.61
CA GLU A 37 -12.22 17.66 6.17
C GLU A 37 -11.67 17.83 7.59
N ASN A 38 -11.17 16.76 8.20
CA ASN A 38 -10.73 16.76 9.58
C ASN A 38 -9.29 16.26 9.67
N GLU A 39 -8.52 16.88 10.57
CA GLU A 39 -7.20 16.38 10.92
C GLU A 39 -7.29 14.98 11.54
N TYR A 40 -6.22 14.21 11.38
CA TYR A 40 -6.12 12.89 12.00
C TYR A 40 -6.06 13.00 13.52
N ARG A 41 -6.90 12.22 14.20
CA ARG A 41 -6.95 12.12 15.66
C ARG A 41 -6.43 10.76 16.10
N LEU A 42 -5.47 10.77 17.01
CA LEU A 42 -4.91 9.54 17.56
C LEU A 42 -6.00 8.67 18.18
N ASN A 43 -5.99 7.38 17.83
CA ASN A 43 -6.94 6.37 18.30
C ASN A 43 -8.41 6.58 17.89
N ASP A 44 -8.70 7.46 16.93
CA ASP A 44 -10.04 7.56 16.36
C ASP A 44 -10.34 6.33 15.49
N LEU A 45 -11.16 5.42 16.03
CA LEU A 45 -11.52 4.16 15.37
C LEU A 45 -12.19 4.40 14.03
N LYS A 46 -13.04 5.43 13.91
CA LYS A 46 -13.73 5.73 12.66
C LYS A 46 -12.74 6.20 11.60
N GLN A 47 -11.84 7.12 11.93
CA GLN A 47 -10.82 7.57 10.98
C GLN A 47 -9.89 6.42 10.58
N ASN A 48 -9.40 5.63 11.54
CA ASN A 48 -8.57 4.45 11.28
C ASN A 48 -9.25 3.46 10.33
N TYR A 49 -10.54 3.20 10.55
CA TYR A 49 -11.34 2.35 9.68
C TYR A 49 -11.47 2.94 8.26
N LEU A 50 -11.78 4.22 8.13
CA LEU A 50 -11.97 4.88 6.85
C LEU A 50 -10.68 4.97 6.02
N PHE A 51 -9.52 5.19 6.65
CA PHE A 51 -8.24 5.13 5.96
C PHE A 51 -7.95 3.71 5.42
N ALA A 52 -8.20 2.68 6.22
CA ALA A 52 -8.09 1.29 5.77
C ALA A 52 -9.10 0.96 4.66
N TYR A 53 -10.33 1.48 4.75
CA TYR A 53 -11.36 1.32 3.73
C TYR A 53 -10.99 2.01 2.41
N ARG A 54 -10.39 3.21 2.46
CA ARG A 54 -9.88 3.90 1.27
C ARG A 54 -8.77 3.09 0.59
N ALA A 55 -7.80 2.61 1.37
CA ALA A 55 -6.74 1.74 0.87
C ALA A 55 -7.29 0.45 0.25
N PHE A 56 -8.30 -0.16 0.88
CA PHE A 56 -9.01 -1.32 0.34
C PHE A 56 -9.69 -1.01 -0.99
N ALA A 57 -10.47 0.07 -1.06
CA ALA A 57 -11.25 0.41 -2.25
C ALA A 57 -10.35 0.69 -3.46
N LEU A 58 -9.24 1.42 -3.25
CA LEU A 58 -8.22 1.62 -4.28
C LEU A 58 -7.69 0.29 -4.80
N ALA A 59 -7.26 -0.57 -3.88
CA ALA A 59 -6.61 -1.82 -4.25
C ALA A 59 -7.61 -2.88 -4.77
N TYR A 60 -8.90 -2.74 -4.47
CA TYR A 60 -9.99 -3.51 -5.08
C TYR A 60 -10.13 -3.14 -6.56
N TYR A 61 -10.22 -1.84 -6.85
CA TYR A 61 -10.31 -1.33 -8.22
C TYR A 61 -9.09 -1.75 -9.05
N GLU A 62 -7.88 -1.50 -8.54
CA GLU A 62 -6.61 -1.86 -9.21
C GLU A 62 -6.56 -3.35 -9.56
N ARG A 63 -6.94 -4.23 -8.62
CA ARG A 63 -6.90 -5.69 -8.85
C ARG A 63 -7.90 -6.15 -9.89
N HIS A 64 -9.10 -5.57 -9.92
CA HIS A 64 -10.12 -5.87 -10.94
C HIS A 64 -9.69 -5.37 -12.32
N SER A 65 -9.10 -4.17 -12.41
CA SER A 65 -8.53 -3.64 -13.64
C SER A 65 -7.40 -4.53 -14.16
N THR A 66 -6.44 -4.91 -13.31
CA THR A 66 -5.34 -5.83 -13.67
C THR A 66 -5.87 -7.15 -14.18
N PHE A 67 -6.90 -7.72 -13.54
CA PHE A 67 -7.51 -8.97 -14.00
C PHE A 67 -8.22 -8.82 -15.35
N GLY A 68 -8.86 -7.67 -15.61
CA GLY A 68 -9.42 -7.32 -16.91
C GLY A 68 -8.36 -7.36 -18.02
N PHE A 69 -7.23 -6.66 -17.81
CA PHE A 69 -6.10 -6.66 -18.74
C PHE A 69 -5.48 -8.05 -18.93
N MET A 70 -5.36 -8.84 -17.86
CA MET A 70 -4.86 -10.23 -17.96
C MET A 70 -5.76 -11.09 -18.86
N LYS A 71 -7.08 -10.99 -18.70
CA LYS A 71 -8.04 -11.71 -19.55
C LYS A 71 -7.98 -11.26 -21.00
N GLU A 72 -7.90 -9.96 -21.25
CA GLU A 72 -7.75 -9.43 -22.61
C GLU A 72 -6.46 -9.92 -23.27
N HIS A 73 -5.33 -9.85 -22.55
CA HIS A 73 -4.05 -10.35 -23.03
C HIS A 73 -4.08 -11.84 -23.35
N PHE A 74 -4.76 -12.65 -22.52
CA PHE A 74 -5.00 -14.07 -22.79
C PHE A 74 -5.81 -14.29 -24.06
N GLN A 75 -6.89 -13.55 -24.28
CA GLN A 75 -7.69 -13.68 -25.52
C GLN A 75 -6.86 -13.33 -26.77
N ILE A 76 -6.06 -12.26 -26.71
CA ILE A 76 -5.19 -11.86 -27.82
C ILE A 76 -4.18 -12.96 -28.14
N LYS A 77 -3.51 -13.53 -27.14
CA LYS A 77 -2.56 -14.64 -27.33
C LYS A 77 -3.24 -15.88 -27.92
N LYS A 78 -4.41 -16.24 -27.40
CA LYS A 78 -5.20 -17.37 -27.89
C LYS A 78 -5.59 -17.20 -29.36
N GLN A 79 -6.01 -16.01 -29.77
CA GLN A 79 -6.35 -15.69 -31.17
C GLN A 79 -5.14 -15.77 -32.11
N ARG A 80 -3.94 -15.46 -31.61
CA ARG A 80 -2.68 -15.56 -32.38
C ARG A 80 -2.15 -16.99 -32.49
N GLY A 81 -2.72 -17.95 -31.77
CA GLY A 81 -2.20 -19.31 -31.67
C GLY A 81 -0.93 -19.42 -30.82
N ASP A 82 -0.66 -18.44 -29.95
CA ASP A 82 0.47 -18.48 -29.02
C ASP A 82 0.26 -19.56 -27.95
N ASN A 83 1.34 -20.05 -27.32
CA ASN A 83 1.21 -20.87 -26.11
C ASN A 83 0.63 -20.03 -24.95
N THR A 84 -0.52 -20.48 -24.42
CA THR A 84 -1.26 -19.79 -23.36
C THR A 84 -1.23 -20.47 -21.99
N GLU A 85 -0.55 -21.61 -21.83
CA GLU A 85 -0.64 -22.42 -20.60
C GLU A 85 -0.25 -21.61 -19.34
N GLU A 86 0.86 -20.87 -19.39
CA GLU A 86 1.34 -20.06 -18.26
C GLU A 86 0.36 -18.95 -17.87
N ILE A 87 -0.23 -18.27 -18.85
CA ILE A 87 -1.17 -17.17 -18.60
C ILE A 87 -2.53 -17.68 -18.11
N GLU A 88 -2.94 -18.86 -18.58
CA GLU A 88 -4.16 -19.53 -18.10
C GLU A 88 -4.03 -19.93 -16.63
N GLN A 89 -2.90 -20.54 -16.24
CA GLN A 89 -2.60 -20.85 -14.84
C GLN A 89 -2.59 -19.59 -13.96
N LYS A 90 -1.99 -18.49 -14.46
CA LYS A 90 -1.99 -17.19 -13.76
C LYS A 90 -3.41 -16.64 -13.58
N ILE A 91 -4.26 -16.72 -14.60
CA ILE A 91 -5.67 -16.29 -14.53
C ILE A 91 -6.41 -17.09 -13.46
N GLN A 92 -6.31 -18.43 -13.47
CA GLN A 92 -6.98 -19.29 -12.50
C GLN A 92 -6.53 -18.99 -11.05
N PHE A 93 -5.23 -18.74 -10.83
CA PHE A 93 -4.73 -18.32 -9.53
C PHE A 93 -5.29 -16.95 -9.11
N TYR A 94 -5.33 -16.00 -10.04
CA TYR A 94 -5.83 -14.65 -9.78
C TYR A 94 -7.34 -14.63 -9.51
N GLU A 95 -8.13 -15.50 -10.13
CA GLU A 95 -9.57 -15.67 -9.82
C GLU A 95 -9.80 -16.09 -8.37
N LYS A 96 -9.01 -17.05 -7.86
CA LYS A 96 -9.07 -17.44 -6.45
C LYS A 96 -8.72 -16.26 -5.53
N HIS A 97 -7.72 -15.47 -5.91
CA HIS A 97 -7.36 -14.25 -5.19
C HIS A 97 -8.51 -13.23 -5.20
N LEU A 98 -9.18 -13.03 -6.33
CA LEU A 98 -10.33 -12.13 -6.40
C LEU A 98 -11.50 -12.59 -5.54
N ASN A 99 -11.77 -13.89 -5.44
CA ASN A 99 -12.80 -14.40 -4.51
C ASN A 99 -12.50 -14.02 -3.05
N PHE A 100 -11.23 -14.04 -2.64
CA PHE A 100 -10.84 -13.54 -1.32
C PHE A 100 -11.11 -12.03 -1.19
N ILE A 101 -10.75 -11.26 -2.22
CA ILE A 101 -10.96 -9.80 -2.26
C ILE A 101 -12.46 -9.44 -2.23
N GLU A 102 -13.32 -10.23 -2.89
CA GLU A 102 -14.79 -10.08 -2.84
C GLU A 102 -15.35 -10.32 -1.44
N ASN A 103 -14.88 -11.37 -0.76
CA ASN A 103 -15.27 -11.64 0.63
C ASN A 103 -14.81 -10.52 1.57
N LEU A 104 -13.61 -9.98 1.35
CA LEU A 104 -13.12 -8.82 2.08
C LEU A 104 -14.00 -7.59 1.80
N ARG A 105 -14.43 -7.35 0.55
CA ARG A 105 -15.36 -6.27 0.19
C ARG A 105 -16.65 -6.36 1.00
N ASN A 106 -17.28 -7.53 0.99
CA ASN A 106 -18.54 -7.75 1.69
C ASN A 106 -18.38 -7.53 3.20
N SER A 107 -17.27 -8.01 3.79
CA SER A 107 -16.96 -7.77 5.20
C SER A 107 -16.73 -6.29 5.50
N MET A 108 -15.96 -5.57 4.67
CA MET A 108 -15.63 -4.16 4.88
C MET A 108 -16.87 -3.26 4.69
N ASN A 109 -17.73 -3.55 3.72
CA ASN A 109 -18.98 -2.82 3.54
C ASN A 109 -19.93 -3.07 4.71
N SER A 110 -20.12 -4.33 5.11
CA SER A 110 -20.95 -4.67 6.27
C SER A 110 -20.44 -4.00 7.55
N ASN A 111 -19.13 -3.94 7.76
CA ASN A 111 -18.55 -3.23 8.90
C ASN A 111 -18.76 -1.72 8.83
N LEU A 112 -18.67 -1.10 7.66
CA LEU A 112 -18.93 0.32 7.46
C LEU A 112 -20.41 0.65 7.78
N ASP A 113 -21.34 -0.08 7.18
CA ASP A 113 -22.79 0.12 7.34
C ASP A 113 -23.25 -0.03 8.79
N ASN A 114 -22.67 -1.00 9.50
CA ASN A 114 -22.98 -1.29 10.90
C ASN A 114 -22.06 -0.56 11.90
N LYS A 115 -21.23 0.38 11.43
CA LYS A 115 -20.30 1.18 12.26
C LYS A 115 -19.38 0.33 13.14
N ARG A 116 -18.99 -0.86 12.66
CA ARG A 116 -18.07 -1.81 13.34
C ARG A 116 -16.61 -1.44 13.10
N PHE A 117 -16.24 -0.23 13.51
CA PHE A 117 -14.91 0.34 13.24
C PHE A 117 -13.79 -0.37 14.01
N GLU A 118 -14.11 -1.05 15.11
CA GLU A 118 -13.19 -1.84 15.94
C GLU A 118 -12.63 -3.08 15.21
N ARG A 119 -13.16 -3.41 14.03
CA ARG A 119 -12.69 -4.53 13.19
C ARG A 119 -11.39 -4.24 12.48
N ILE A 120 -10.92 -2.99 12.50
CA ILE A 120 -9.59 -2.58 12.08
C ILE A 120 -8.79 -2.18 13.32
N SER A 121 -7.56 -2.67 13.41
CA SER A 121 -6.55 -2.24 14.36
C SER A 121 -5.46 -1.49 13.61
N THR A 122 -4.88 -0.46 14.23
CA THR A 122 -3.90 0.43 13.59
C THR A 122 -2.76 0.72 14.54
N GLU A 123 -1.54 0.42 14.10
CA GLU A 123 -0.34 1.00 14.72
C GLU A 123 -0.01 2.33 14.04
N VAL A 124 0.30 3.35 14.84
CA VAL A 124 0.47 4.73 14.36
C VAL A 124 1.90 5.20 14.65
N LEU A 125 2.54 5.83 13.66
CA LEU A 125 3.71 6.67 13.85
C LEU A 125 3.33 8.13 13.65
N VAL A 126 3.81 9.01 14.52
CA VAL A 126 3.72 10.47 14.35
C VAL A 126 5.14 11.02 14.34
N TRP A 127 5.60 11.46 13.17
CA TRP A 127 6.92 12.05 13.02
C TRP A 127 6.85 13.57 13.15
N PRO A 128 7.84 14.22 13.76
CA PRO A 128 7.74 15.62 14.21
C PRO A 128 7.77 16.66 13.08
N ARG A 129 7.77 16.23 11.81
CA ARG A 129 7.86 17.09 10.62
C ARG A 129 7.04 16.52 9.47
N ASN A 130 6.64 17.41 8.55
CA ASN A 130 6.13 17.01 7.24
C ASN A 130 7.31 16.62 6.33
N TYR A 131 7.37 15.36 5.92
CA TYR A 131 8.41 14.85 5.00
C TYR A 131 7.98 14.90 3.53
N GLY A 132 6.83 15.48 3.23
CA GLY A 132 6.33 15.70 1.88
C GLY A 132 6.00 14.42 1.13
N VAL A 133 5.65 13.34 1.83
CA VAL A 133 5.29 12.05 1.25
C VAL A 133 3.85 11.72 1.60
N ALA A 134 3.06 11.30 0.62
CA ALA A 134 1.71 10.76 0.80
C ALA A 134 1.59 9.42 0.09
N ALA A 135 0.94 8.46 0.74
CA ALA A 135 0.72 7.14 0.18
C ALA A 135 -0.58 6.55 0.72
N THR A 136 -1.25 5.75 -0.09
CA THR A 136 -2.37 4.90 0.35
C THR A 136 -2.32 3.60 -0.45
N SER A 137 -2.33 2.45 0.22
CA SER A 137 -2.26 1.16 -0.48
C SER A 137 -2.71 0.01 0.42
N MET A 138 -3.21 -1.07 -0.20
CA MET A 138 -3.45 -2.34 0.46
C MET A 138 -2.67 -3.46 -0.24
N PHE A 139 -1.84 -4.15 0.54
CA PHE A 139 -1.00 -5.26 0.09
C PHE A 139 -0.90 -6.35 1.17
N PHE A 140 -0.15 -7.40 0.88
CA PHE A 140 0.09 -8.51 1.80
C PHE A 140 1.57 -8.49 2.16
N VAL A 141 1.89 -8.40 3.45
CA VAL A 141 3.28 -8.39 3.93
C VAL A 141 3.82 -9.81 3.93
N ASP A 142 4.87 -10.08 3.17
CA ASP A 142 5.45 -11.43 3.08
C ASP A 142 6.20 -11.82 4.35
N LYS A 143 7.11 -10.95 4.81
CA LYS A 143 8.02 -11.20 5.93
C LYS A 143 8.19 -9.96 6.80
N ASP A 144 8.38 -10.16 8.11
CA ASP A 144 8.69 -9.07 9.05
C ASP A 144 10.15 -8.62 8.98
N VAL A 145 10.58 -7.77 9.93
CA VAL A 145 11.95 -7.22 9.99
C VAL A 145 13.00 -8.29 10.27
N GLN A 146 12.60 -9.39 10.92
CA GLN A 146 13.47 -10.51 11.27
C GLN A 146 13.40 -11.65 10.23
N GLY A 147 12.65 -11.45 9.14
CA GLY A 147 12.48 -12.45 8.07
C GLY A 147 11.44 -13.53 8.39
N LYS A 148 10.69 -13.41 9.50
CA LYS A 148 9.60 -14.33 9.81
C LYS A 148 8.46 -14.14 8.82
N VAL A 149 7.98 -15.24 8.25
CA VAL A 149 6.85 -15.23 7.31
C VAL A 149 5.58 -14.72 7.99
N ILE A 150 5.03 -13.64 7.44
CA ILE A 150 3.80 -13.00 7.90
C ILE A 150 2.60 -13.44 7.07
N ASN A 151 2.73 -13.59 5.75
CA ASN A 151 1.65 -14.12 4.91
C ASN A 151 2.18 -15.26 4.04
N ASN A 152 1.38 -16.31 3.89
CA ASN A 152 1.68 -17.41 2.98
C ASN A 152 0.45 -17.71 2.12
N PRO A 153 0.50 -17.43 0.81
CA PRO A 153 -0.61 -17.67 -0.12
C PRO A 153 -1.17 -19.09 -0.13
N LEU A 154 -0.38 -20.08 0.29
CA LEU A 154 -0.81 -21.49 0.35
C LEU A 154 -1.67 -21.82 1.59
N TYR A 155 -1.60 -21.00 2.64
CA TYR A 155 -2.28 -21.29 3.92
C TYR A 155 -3.26 -20.20 4.32
N TYR A 156 -2.76 -18.97 4.48
CA TYR A 156 -3.55 -17.86 4.95
C TYR A 156 -2.86 -16.54 4.60
N ILE A 157 -3.66 -15.61 4.09
CA ILE A 157 -3.26 -14.24 3.81
C ILE A 157 -4.16 -13.27 4.56
N SER A 158 -3.57 -12.23 5.10
CA SER A 158 -4.25 -11.11 5.74
C SER A 158 -3.84 -9.82 5.04
N PRO A 159 -4.80 -8.94 4.70
CA PRO A 159 -4.47 -7.66 4.13
C PRO A 159 -3.76 -6.77 5.16
N PHE A 160 -2.87 -5.94 4.65
CA PHE A 160 -2.25 -4.83 5.34
C PHE A 160 -2.64 -3.55 4.63
N PHE A 161 -3.21 -2.60 5.37
CA PHE A 161 -3.62 -1.30 4.85
C PHE A 161 -2.64 -0.24 5.34
N PHE A 162 -2.08 0.52 4.41
CA PHE A 162 -0.99 1.43 4.67
C PHE A 162 -1.34 2.83 4.19
N THR A 163 -1.17 3.83 5.05
CA THR A 163 -1.39 5.24 4.68
C THR A 163 -0.31 6.13 5.28
N ILE A 164 0.20 7.06 4.48
CA ILE A 164 1.04 8.17 4.94
C ILE A 164 0.27 9.47 4.70
N ILE A 165 0.07 10.23 5.77
CA ILE A 165 -0.64 11.51 5.77
C ILE A 165 0.37 12.61 6.09
N PRO A 166 0.78 13.43 5.11
CA PRO A 166 1.52 14.65 5.39
C PRO A 166 0.55 15.72 5.88
N THR A 167 0.76 16.23 7.10
CA THR A 167 0.05 17.42 7.60
C THR A 167 0.94 18.65 7.46
N GLU A 168 0.51 19.84 7.89
CA GLU A 168 1.38 21.02 7.80
C GLU A 168 2.64 20.89 8.65
N SER A 169 2.54 20.28 9.84
CA SER A 169 3.62 20.26 10.84
C SER A 169 4.21 18.87 11.09
N ASN A 170 3.51 17.79 10.74
CA ASN A 170 3.92 16.43 11.04
C ASN A 170 3.65 15.45 9.88
N THR A 171 4.11 14.22 10.04
CA THR A 171 3.77 13.10 9.14
C THR A 171 3.17 12.00 9.99
N VAL A 172 1.98 11.54 9.63
CA VAL A 172 1.33 10.40 10.28
C VAL A 172 1.44 9.19 9.38
N VAL A 173 1.90 8.06 9.92
CA VAL A 173 1.92 6.78 9.21
C VAL A 173 0.95 5.83 9.91
N LEU A 174 -0.04 5.34 9.16
CA LEU A 174 -1.04 4.39 9.62
C LEU A 174 -0.72 3.01 9.05
N MET A 175 -0.53 2.04 9.95
CA MET A 175 -0.26 0.64 9.62
C MET A 175 -1.41 -0.20 10.18
N SER A 176 -2.40 -0.44 9.34
CA SER A 176 -3.67 -1.05 9.73
C SER A 176 -3.79 -2.50 9.26
N TYR A 177 -4.50 -3.30 10.05
CA TYR A 177 -4.77 -4.71 9.79
C TYR A 177 -6.14 -5.10 10.35
N LEU A 178 -6.67 -6.24 9.91
CA LEU A 178 -7.91 -6.77 10.49
C LEU A 178 -7.67 -7.15 11.95
N THR A 179 -8.52 -6.72 12.88
CA THR A 179 -8.33 -6.95 14.33
C THR A 179 -8.21 -8.45 14.68
N LYS A 180 -8.87 -9.32 13.91
CA LYS A 180 -8.74 -10.78 14.05
C LYS A 180 -7.31 -11.30 13.81
N ASP A 181 -6.50 -10.56 13.06
CA ASP A 181 -5.14 -10.88 12.65
C ASP A 181 -4.07 -10.18 13.53
N LYS A 182 -4.46 -9.63 14.70
CA LYS A 182 -3.56 -8.89 15.60
C LYS A 182 -2.26 -9.63 15.98
N ASN A 183 -2.34 -10.94 16.20
CA ASN A 183 -1.17 -11.72 16.58
C ASN A 183 -0.18 -11.85 15.42
N ARG A 184 -0.68 -11.88 14.18
CA ARG A 184 0.13 -11.91 12.96
C ARG A 184 0.87 -10.59 12.75
N TYR A 185 0.21 -9.46 13.03
CA TYR A 185 0.78 -8.12 12.86
C TYR A 185 1.42 -7.51 14.11
N LYS A 186 1.57 -8.27 15.19
CA LYS A 186 2.22 -7.80 16.44
C LYS A 186 3.61 -7.21 16.20
N PHE A 187 4.32 -7.69 15.17
CA PHE A 187 5.64 -7.20 14.78
C PHE A 187 5.65 -5.69 14.44
N LEU A 188 4.54 -5.11 13.98
CA LEU A 188 4.45 -3.68 13.69
C LEU A 188 4.78 -2.86 14.93
N LYS A 189 4.14 -3.19 16.06
CA LYS A 189 4.40 -2.55 17.34
C LYS A 189 5.80 -2.87 17.86
N ASP A 190 6.16 -4.15 17.82
CA ASP A 190 7.38 -4.63 18.49
C ASP A 190 8.67 -4.29 17.73
N GLN A 191 8.63 -4.22 16.40
CA GLN A 191 9.81 -4.05 15.55
C GLN A 191 9.83 -2.72 14.78
N ILE A 192 8.68 -2.08 14.52
CA ILE A 192 8.60 -0.81 13.79
C ILE A 192 8.33 0.36 14.74
N VAL A 193 7.21 0.36 15.48
CA VAL A 193 6.83 1.49 16.35
C VAL A 193 7.85 1.76 17.44
N LYS A 194 8.39 0.71 18.07
CA LYS A 194 9.42 0.84 19.12
C LYS A 194 10.81 1.17 18.59
N ALA A 195 11.03 1.14 17.27
CA ALA A 195 12.35 1.44 16.70
C ALA A 195 12.66 2.95 16.82
N PRO A 196 13.95 3.35 16.89
CA PRO A 196 14.36 4.76 16.78
C PRO A 196 13.82 5.41 15.49
N LEU A 197 13.57 6.72 15.52
CA LEU A 197 12.97 7.46 14.40
C LEU A 197 13.68 7.22 13.05
N ASP A 198 15.02 7.24 13.03
CA ASP A 198 15.78 7.02 11.80
C ASP A 198 15.58 5.60 11.25
N GLN A 199 15.48 4.62 12.15
CA GLN A 199 15.17 3.25 11.76
C GLN A 199 13.72 3.14 11.27
N GLN A 200 12.75 3.80 11.91
CA GLN A 200 11.37 3.84 11.41
C GLN A 200 11.32 4.37 9.98
N LYS A 201 11.99 5.49 9.70
CA LYS A 201 12.06 6.07 8.35
C LYS A 201 12.62 5.07 7.31
N VAL A 202 13.67 4.33 7.66
CA VAL A 202 14.23 3.25 6.80
C VAL A 202 13.21 2.13 6.59
N LEU A 203 12.57 1.63 7.65
CA LEU A 203 11.58 0.55 7.57
C LEU A 203 10.36 0.96 6.73
N ILE A 204 9.86 2.18 6.91
CA ILE A 204 8.76 2.72 6.10
C ILE A 204 9.19 2.92 4.64
N SER A 205 10.43 3.35 4.39
CA SER A 205 10.96 3.46 3.03
C SER A 205 11.03 2.10 2.33
N ASN A 206 11.41 1.04 3.06
CA ASN A 206 11.38 -0.34 2.56
C ASN A 206 9.95 -0.78 2.22
N ILE A 207 8.98 -0.49 3.10
CA ILE A 207 7.57 -0.80 2.87
C ILE A 207 7.07 -0.12 1.58
N LEU A 208 7.35 1.17 1.40
CA LEU A 208 7.00 1.91 0.19
C LEU A 208 7.61 1.28 -1.07
N ALA A 209 8.93 1.14 -1.10
CA ALA A 209 9.65 0.65 -2.28
C ALA A 209 9.26 -0.77 -2.70
N MET A 210 8.92 -1.62 -1.74
CA MET A 210 8.61 -3.03 -2.01
C MET A 210 7.13 -3.26 -2.31
N ASN A 211 6.20 -2.42 -1.84
CA ASN A 211 4.77 -2.78 -1.82
C ASN A 211 3.82 -1.70 -2.33
N VAL A 212 4.27 -0.45 -2.42
CA VAL A 212 3.39 0.66 -2.81
C VAL A 212 3.71 1.04 -4.24
N GLU A 213 2.80 0.69 -5.15
CA GLU A 213 2.96 0.96 -6.58
C GLU A 213 2.99 2.46 -6.88
N ASN A 214 2.08 3.21 -6.27
CA ASN A 214 1.94 4.65 -6.46
C ASN A 214 1.96 5.39 -5.13
N PHE A 215 2.88 6.34 -5.01
CA PHE A 215 2.92 7.30 -3.90
C PHE A 215 3.31 8.68 -4.43
N PHE A 216 3.06 9.70 -3.62
CA PHE A 216 3.39 11.08 -3.94
C PHE A 216 4.54 11.54 -3.07
N ILE A 217 5.47 12.25 -3.70
CA ILE A 217 6.58 12.91 -3.02
C ILE A 217 6.66 14.35 -3.52
N SER A 218 6.81 15.30 -2.59
CA SER A 218 6.93 16.70 -2.93
C SER A 218 8.19 16.93 -3.78
N PRO A 219 8.18 17.84 -4.76
CA PRO A 219 9.37 18.13 -5.56
C PRO A 219 10.58 18.55 -4.70
N LYS A 220 10.34 19.29 -3.61
CA LYS A 220 11.37 19.69 -2.65
C LYS A 220 12.04 18.47 -2.02
N GLN A 221 11.26 17.50 -1.54
CA GLN A 221 11.78 16.27 -0.94
C GLN A 221 12.49 15.40 -1.97
N TRP A 222 11.87 15.23 -3.15
CA TRP A 222 12.45 14.42 -4.22
C TRP A 222 13.82 14.97 -4.63
N ASN A 223 13.93 16.28 -4.85
CA ASN A 223 15.16 16.93 -5.29
C ASN A 223 16.30 16.86 -4.27
N LYS A 224 16.00 16.78 -2.96
CA LYS A 224 17.01 16.56 -1.92
C LYS A 224 17.43 15.09 -1.77
N THR A 225 16.61 14.14 -2.25
CA THR A 225 16.95 12.71 -2.17
C THR A 225 18.21 12.44 -2.96
N LEU A 226 19.23 11.83 -2.34
CA LEU A 226 20.49 11.50 -3.01
C LEU A 226 20.24 10.64 -4.25
N ILE A 227 21.03 10.87 -5.31
CA ILE A 227 20.87 10.13 -6.57
C ILE A 227 20.98 8.61 -6.37
N GLU A 228 21.88 8.16 -5.49
CA GLU A 228 22.08 6.77 -5.11
C GLU A 228 20.83 6.16 -4.47
N ILE A 229 20.11 6.93 -3.66
CA ILE A 229 18.86 6.49 -3.02
C ILE A 229 17.74 6.39 -4.04
N ARG A 230 17.66 7.32 -5.00
CA ARG A 230 16.68 7.26 -6.11
C ARG A 230 16.94 6.06 -7.01
N GLN A 231 18.21 5.77 -7.30
CA GLN A 231 18.62 4.60 -8.07
C GLN A 231 18.28 3.31 -7.32
N LEU A 232 18.63 3.22 -6.04
CA LEU A 232 18.29 2.08 -5.19
C LEU A 232 16.77 1.86 -5.16
N TYR A 233 15.97 2.91 -4.95
CA TYR A 233 14.51 2.82 -4.98
C TYR A 233 14.01 2.25 -6.32
N THR A 234 14.59 2.72 -7.43
CA THR A 234 14.25 2.26 -8.80
C THR A 234 14.61 0.79 -9.01
N GLU A 235 15.76 0.35 -8.52
CA GLU A 235 16.20 -1.04 -8.59
C GLU A 235 15.30 -1.96 -7.77
N ILE A 236 14.89 -1.54 -6.58
CA ILE A 236 13.98 -2.30 -5.72
C ILE A 236 12.65 -2.51 -6.43
N LEU A 237 12.04 -1.46 -7.00
CA LEU A 237 10.80 -1.59 -7.75
C LEU A 237 10.91 -2.59 -8.90
N LYS A 238 12.00 -2.52 -9.68
CA LYS A 238 12.26 -3.44 -10.81
C LYS A 238 12.42 -4.89 -10.35
N ASN A 239 13.07 -5.09 -9.21
CA ASN A 239 13.44 -6.43 -8.74
C ASN A 239 12.38 -7.08 -7.85
N THR A 240 11.45 -6.32 -7.28
CA THR A 240 10.40 -6.85 -6.39
C THR A 240 9.07 -7.11 -7.09
N MET A 241 8.86 -6.57 -8.29
CA MET A 241 7.65 -6.87 -9.06
C MET A 241 7.61 -8.34 -9.51
N GLY A 242 6.59 -9.06 -9.06
CA GLY A 242 6.33 -10.45 -9.44
C GLY A 242 7.34 -11.46 -8.89
N LYS A 243 8.19 -11.07 -7.93
CA LYS A 243 9.17 -11.93 -7.28
C LYS A 243 8.97 -11.97 -5.78
N GLU A 244 9.55 -12.97 -5.13
CA GLU A 244 9.57 -13.04 -3.67
C GLU A 244 10.30 -11.82 -3.10
N LYS A 245 9.64 -11.13 -2.16
CA LYS A 245 10.19 -9.93 -1.54
C LYS A 245 11.05 -10.30 -0.33
N PRO A 246 12.18 -9.61 -0.09
CA PRO A 246 12.93 -9.80 1.14
C PRO A 246 12.14 -9.32 2.37
N GLY A 247 12.66 -9.55 3.58
CA GLY A 247 12.07 -9.01 4.81
C GLY A 247 12.09 -7.48 4.86
N ILE A 248 11.17 -6.89 5.63
CA ILE A 248 11.12 -5.43 5.82
C ILE A 248 12.46 -4.96 6.42
N GLY A 249 13.03 -3.88 5.89
CA GLY A 249 14.30 -3.36 6.36
C GLY A 249 15.52 -4.10 5.82
N HIS A 250 15.38 -4.93 4.78
CA HIS A 250 16.51 -5.51 4.04
C HIS A 250 17.41 -4.41 3.43
N PHE A 251 16.82 -3.36 2.87
CA PHE A 251 17.54 -2.25 2.27
C PHE A 251 17.90 -1.19 3.32
N LYS A 252 18.97 -1.45 4.09
CA LYS A 252 19.39 -0.62 5.24
C LYS A 252 19.72 0.83 4.89
N LYS A 253 20.19 1.07 3.66
CA LYS A 253 20.56 2.41 3.17
C LYS A 253 19.35 3.20 2.64
N LEU A 254 18.21 2.54 2.43
CA LEU A 254 17.06 3.18 1.81
C LEU A 254 16.30 4.07 2.81
N ASN A 255 16.51 5.38 2.71
CA ASN A 255 15.75 6.39 3.44
C ASN A 255 15.32 7.52 2.49
N ILE A 256 14.02 7.66 2.26
CA ILE A 256 13.45 8.75 1.44
C ILE A 256 12.88 9.91 2.28
N PHE A 257 12.87 9.77 3.62
CA PHE A 257 12.37 10.76 4.58
C PHE A 257 13.53 11.55 5.18
N LEU A 258 14.25 12.27 4.32
CA LEU A 258 15.35 13.16 4.71
C LEU A 258 14.81 14.39 5.42
N ASP A 259 15.52 14.82 6.46
CA ASP A 259 15.22 16.08 7.14
C ASP A 259 15.54 17.25 6.20
N ILE A 260 14.55 18.14 6.05
CA ILE A 260 14.71 19.36 5.30
C ILE A 260 15.20 20.41 6.30
N ASP A 261 16.48 20.78 6.19
CA ASP A 261 16.95 22.11 6.60
C ASP A 261 16.30 23.19 5.73
#